data_AF-A0A920ULN5-F1
#
_entry.id   AF-A0A920ULN5-F1
#
_cell.length_a   1.000
_cell.length_b   1.000
_cell.length_c   1.000
_cell.angle_alpha   90.00
_cell.angle_beta   90.00
_cell.angle_gamma   90.00
#
_symmetry.space_group_name_H-M   'P 1'
#
loop_
_entity.id
_entity.type
_entity.pdbx_description
1 polymer ?
#
loop_
_entity_poly.entity_id
_entity_poly.type
_entity_poly.pdbx_seq_one_letter_code
_entity_poly.pdbx_strand_id
1 'polypeptide(L)'
;MVNQEFALMAHLMRRAGFGAPFEELEARTAKGYEATVEELLQPEKQPDMERDIMMRYKTEWVSQAGLEGQQEEWTYQMINSKRPLQEKIALFWHGILCTGHAKCEYPRQQKLELNMFRTVGWAVSVNFCKRFLKIRQWSSTLTTA
;
A
#
# COMPACT_ATOMS: atom_id res chain seq x y z
N MET A 1 18.52 -12.55 -20.59
CA MET A 1 17.69 -11.39 -20.99
C MET A 1 16.64 -11.21 -19.91
N VAL A 2 16.59 -10.05 -19.25
CA VAL A 2 15.50 -9.76 -18.30
C VAL A 2 14.20 -9.77 -19.10
N ASN A 3 13.27 -10.67 -18.76
CA ASN A 3 11.99 -10.79 -19.43
C ASN A 3 11.27 -9.43 -19.35
N GLN A 4 10.80 -8.88 -20.48
CA GLN A 4 10.13 -7.57 -20.53
C GLN A 4 8.93 -7.53 -19.57
N GLU A 5 8.21 -8.64 -19.44
CA GLU A 5 7.09 -8.79 -18.51
C GLU A 5 7.52 -8.65 -17.05
N PHE A 6 8.68 -9.21 -16.69
CA PHE A 6 9.25 -9.11 -15.37
C PHE A 6 9.64 -7.66 -15.03
N ALA A 7 10.26 -6.95 -15.99
CA ALA A 7 10.59 -5.53 -15.82
C ALA A 7 9.33 -4.65 -15.66
N LEU A 8 8.26 -4.95 -16.41
CA LEU A 8 6.97 -4.28 -16.30
C LEU A 8 6.30 -4.55 -14.95
N MET A 9 6.31 -5.81 -14.49
CA MET A 9 5.77 -6.18 -13.19
C MET A 9 6.53 -5.50 -12.05
N ALA A 10 7.86 -5.50 -12.11
CA ALA A 10 8.70 -4.80 -11.14
C ALA A 10 8.39 -3.29 -11.11
N HIS A 11 8.17 -2.68 -12.27
CA HIS A 11 7.74 -1.29 -12.35
C HIS A 11 6.35 -1.07 -11.75
N LEU A 12 5.37 -1.95 -12.04
CA LEU A 12 4.05 -1.90 -11.43
C LEU A 12 4.13 -1.93 -9.91
N MET A 13 4.88 -2.88 -9.33
CA MET A 13 5.00 -3.01 -7.87
C MET A 13 5.67 -1.79 -7.21
N ARG A 14 6.63 -1.14 -7.88
CA ARG A 14 7.18 0.16 -7.41
C ARG A 14 6.17 1.30 -7.47
N ARG A 15 5.24 1.28 -8.42
CA ARG A 15 4.17 2.30 -8.53
C ARG A 15 3.02 2.05 -7.58
N ALA A 16 2.54 0.81 -7.49
CA ALA A 16 1.39 0.43 -6.68
C ALA A 16 1.74 0.22 -5.21
N GLY A 17 3.00 -0.06 -4.87
CA GLY A 17 3.46 -0.27 -3.50
C GLY A 17 4.85 0.33 -3.26
N PHE A 18 5.64 -0.35 -2.43
CA PHE A 18 7.02 0.01 -2.11
C PHE A 18 8.05 -0.82 -2.89
N GLY A 19 7.59 -1.60 -3.88
CA GLY A 19 8.36 -2.67 -4.52
C GLY A 19 7.88 -4.04 -4.08
N ALA A 20 8.61 -5.08 -4.51
CA ALA A 20 8.37 -6.47 -4.12
C ALA A 20 9.69 -7.26 -4.24
N PRO A 21 9.89 -8.30 -3.40
CA PRO A 21 11.03 -9.19 -3.52
C PRO A 21 10.98 -9.98 -4.84
N PHE A 22 12.13 -10.50 -5.27
CA PHE A 22 12.29 -11.19 -6.55
C PHE A 22 11.28 -12.34 -6.73
N GLU A 23 11.12 -13.19 -5.71
CA GLU A 23 10.20 -14.33 -5.73
C GLU A 23 8.72 -13.89 -5.91
N GLU A 24 8.32 -12.79 -5.26
CA GLU A 24 6.98 -12.23 -5.44
C GLU A 24 6.80 -11.65 -6.85
N LEU A 25 7.84 -11.04 -7.42
CA LEU A 25 7.81 -10.55 -8.79
C LEU A 25 7.68 -11.70 -9.79
N GLU A 26 8.39 -12.81 -9.61
CA GLU A 26 8.24 -14.00 -10.46
C GLU A 26 6.81 -14.56 -10.38
N ALA A 27 6.28 -14.75 -9.17
CA ALA A 27 4.93 -15.25 -8.97
C ALA A 27 3.86 -14.33 -9.59
N ARG A 28 3.98 -13.01 -9.42
CA ARG A 28 3.05 -12.04 -10.02
C ARG A 28 3.22 -11.95 -11.53
N THR A 29 4.43 -12.09 -12.05
CA THR A 29 4.68 -12.14 -13.51
C THR A 29 4.00 -13.37 -14.12
N ALA A 30 4.11 -14.54 -13.48
CA ALA A 30 3.41 -15.75 -13.90
C ALA A 30 1.88 -15.63 -13.82
N LYS A 31 1.35 -14.88 -12.84
CA LYS A 31 -0.09 -14.57 -12.70
C LYS A 31 -0.61 -13.63 -13.81
N GLY A 32 0.27 -12.81 -14.38
CA GLY A 32 -0.08 -11.81 -15.39
C GLY A 32 -0.36 -10.41 -14.80
N TYR A 33 -0.20 -9.41 -15.66
CA TYR A 33 -0.24 -8.00 -15.27
C TYR A 33 -1.64 -7.55 -14.85
N GLU A 34 -2.65 -7.84 -15.67
CA GLU A 34 -4.03 -7.37 -15.50
C GLU A 34 -4.66 -8.00 -14.26
N ALA A 35 -4.41 -9.29 -14.04
CA ALA A 35 -4.85 -10.01 -12.85
C ALA A 35 -4.21 -9.44 -11.57
N THR A 36 -2.93 -9.07 -11.63
CA THR A 36 -2.23 -8.41 -10.51
C THR A 36 -2.80 -7.02 -10.24
N VAL A 37 -3.08 -6.22 -11.28
CA VAL A 37 -3.72 -4.90 -11.11
C VAL A 37 -5.09 -5.02 -10.46
N GLU A 38 -5.91 -5.98 -10.88
CA GLU A 38 -7.25 -6.16 -10.31
C GLU A 38 -7.19 -6.62 -8.84
N GLU A 39 -6.24 -7.48 -8.48
CA GLU A 39 -5.99 -7.86 -7.08
C GLU A 39 -5.57 -6.65 -6.22
N LEU A 40 -4.68 -5.79 -6.73
CA LEU A 40 -4.23 -4.60 -6.02
C LEU A 40 -5.38 -3.59 -5.79
N LEU A 41 -6.34 -3.52 -6.71
CA LEU A 41 -7.54 -2.68 -6.59
C LEU A 41 -8.60 -3.25 -5.63
N GLN A 42 -8.39 -4.44 -5.07
CA GLN A 42 -9.35 -5.11 -4.19
C GLN A 42 -8.70 -5.50 -2.86
N PRO A 43 -8.28 -4.54 -2.03
CA PRO A 43 -7.58 -4.81 -0.75
C PRO A 43 -8.43 -5.66 0.21
N GLU A 44 -9.76 -5.52 0.17
CA GLU A 44 -10.71 -6.26 1.01
C GLU A 44 -10.66 -7.78 0.79
N LYS A 45 -10.24 -8.24 -0.40
CA LYS A 45 -10.10 -9.67 -0.70
C LYS A 45 -8.82 -10.29 -0.15
N GLN A 46 -7.90 -9.45 0.32
CA GLN A 46 -6.63 -9.89 0.88
C GLN A 46 -6.74 -9.98 2.40
N PRO A 47 -6.06 -10.94 3.05
CA PRO A 47 -6.10 -11.06 4.49
C PRO A 47 -5.55 -9.78 5.15
N ASP A 48 -6.10 -9.45 6.31
CA ASP A 48 -5.53 -8.39 7.13
C ASP A 48 -4.25 -8.88 7.82
N MET A 49 -3.41 -7.95 8.24
CA MET A 49 -2.19 -8.29 8.98
C MET A 49 -2.54 -8.80 10.38
N GLU A 50 -1.85 -9.85 10.83
CA GLU A 50 -1.98 -10.44 12.18
C GLU A 50 -1.41 -9.51 13.26
N ARG A 51 -2.16 -8.44 13.55
CA ARG A 51 -1.77 -7.39 14.47
C ARG A 51 -1.70 -7.88 15.91
N ASP A 52 -2.55 -8.84 16.27
CA ASP A 52 -2.68 -9.37 17.63
C ASP A 52 -1.41 -10.11 18.10
N ILE A 53 -0.74 -10.84 17.20
CA ILE A 53 0.54 -11.50 17.50
C ILE A 53 1.59 -10.44 17.84
N MET A 54 1.72 -9.42 17.00
CA MET A 54 2.69 -8.35 17.24
C MET A 54 2.39 -7.57 18.52
N MET A 55 1.12 -7.32 18.83
CA MET A 55 0.69 -6.68 20.07
C MET A 55 1.12 -7.44 21.34
N ARG A 56 1.34 -8.77 21.26
CA ARG A 56 1.86 -9.54 22.40
C ARG A 56 3.36 -9.31 22.64
N TYR A 57 4.13 -9.09 21.57
CA TYR A 57 5.58 -8.85 21.66
C TYR A 57 5.93 -7.37 21.79
N LYS A 58 5.07 -6.47 21.30
CA LYS A 58 5.25 -5.02 21.30
C LYS A 58 4.16 -4.35 22.12
N THR A 59 4.40 -4.19 23.42
CA THR A 59 3.46 -3.54 24.36
C THR A 59 3.13 -2.10 23.96
N GLU A 60 4.07 -1.39 23.32
CA GLU A 60 3.87 -0.04 22.78
C GLU A 60 2.77 0.01 21.71
N TRP A 61 2.57 -1.09 20.97
CA TRP A 61 1.52 -1.17 19.97
C TRP A 61 0.13 -1.33 20.60
N VAL A 62 0.06 -1.85 21.82
CA VAL A 62 -1.18 -1.96 22.60
C VAL A 62 -1.50 -0.62 23.24
N SER A 63 -0.51 -0.03 23.93
CA SER A 63 -0.72 1.21 24.68
C SER A 63 -0.98 2.39 23.75
N GLN A 64 -0.31 2.45 22.58
CA GLN A 64 -0.38 3.57 21.64
C GLN A 64 -0.20 4.92 22.35
N ALA A 65 0.58 4.93 23.44
CA ALA A 65 0.71 6.06 24.34
C ALA A 65 1.70 7.11 23.83
N GLY A 66 2.62 6.70 22.94
CA GLY A 66 3.61 7.56 22.31
C GLY A 66 3.55 7.51 20.79
N LEU A 67 4.24 8.45 20.15
CA LEU A 67 4.38 8.51 18.70
C LEU A 67 5.15 7.31 18.13
N GLU A 68 6.16 6.84 18.86
CA GLU A 68 7.07 5.76 18.42
C GLU A 68 6.30 4.47 18.10
N GLY A 69 5.43 4.02 19.02
CA GLY A 69 4.63 2.80 18.81
C GLY A 69 3.72 2.86 17.59
N GLN A 70 3.17 4.04 17.26
CA GLN A 70 2.37 4.24 16.05
C GLN A 70 3.22 4.21 14.78
N GLN A 71 4.37 4.88 14.79
CA GLN A 71 5.29 4.92 13.66
C GLN A 71 5.82 3.52 13.36
N GLU A 72 6.18 2.76 14.39
CA GLU A 72 6.59 1.37 14.28
C GLU A 72 5.48 0.50 13.68
N GLU A 73 4.27 0.57 14.26
CA GLU A 73 3.13 -0.23 13.78
C GLU A 73 2.81 0.06 12.31
N TRP A 74 2.73 1.34 11.93
CA TRP A 74 2.40 1.70 10.56
C TRP A 74 3.52 1.31 9.59
N THR A 75 4.78 1.54 9.96
CA THR A 75 5.92 1.13 9.13
C THR A 75 5.94 -0.38 8.93
N TYR A 76 5.67 -1.14 10.00
CA TYR A 76 5.57 -2.60 9.90
C TYR A 76 4.42 -3.03 8.99
N GLN A 77 3.26 -2.36 9.06
CA GLN A 77 2.13 -2.61 8.14
C GLN A 77 2.50 -2.30 6.69
N MET A 78 3.18 -1.19 6.41
CA MET A 78 3.61 -0.83 5.05
C MET A 78 4.52 -1.88 4.41
N ILE A 79 5.34 -2.56 5.23
CA ILE A 79 6.29 -3.57 4.76
C ILE A 79 5.64 -4.95 4.64
N ASN A 80 4.83 -5.36 5.63
CA ASN A 80 4.38 -6.76 5.75
C ASN A 80 2.94 -6.99 5.27
N SER A 81 2.14 -5.94 5.11
CA SER A 81 0.76 -6.06 4.66
C SER A 81 0.70 -6.57 3.21
N LYS A 82 -0.27 -7.43 2.93
CA LYS A 82 -0.60 -7.85 1.56
C LYS A 82 -1.36 -6.77 0.78
N ARG A 83 -1.73 -5.65 1.41
CA ARG A 83 -2.49 -4.55 0.81
C ARG A 83 -1.61 -3.30 0.53
N PRO A 84 -0.52 -3.40 -0.27
CA PRO A 84 0.46 -2.32 -0.37
C PRO A 84 -0.10 -1.05 -0.99
N LEU A 85 -1.07 -1.16 -1.91
CA LEU A 85 -1.68 0.01 -2.56
C LEU A 85 -2.54 0.82 -1.59
N GLN A 86 -3.25 0.16 -0.67
CA GLN A 86 -4.05 0.83 0.35
C GLN A 86 -3.15 1.64 1.28
N GLU A 87 -2.03 1.06 1.73
CA GLU A 87 -1.06 1.75 2.58
C GLU A 87 -0.37 2.90 1.86
N LYS A 88 -0.04 2.73 0.58
CA LYS A 88 0.56 3.79 -0.23
C LYS A 88 -0.38 4.98 -0.42
N ILE A 89 -1.68 4.73 -0.57
CA ILE A 89 -2.70 5.79 -0.64
C ILE A 89 -2.87 6.48 0.71
N ALA A 90 -2.84 5.74 1.81
CA ALA A 90 -2.85 6.34 3.14
C ALA A 90 -1.64 7.27 3.35
N LEU A 91 -0.45 6.84 2.92
CA LEU A 91 0.77 7.66 2.98
C LEU A 91 0.67 8.91 2.09
N PHE A 92 0.13 8.77 0.88
CA PHE A 92 -0.09 9.90 -0.03
C PHE A 92 -0.99 10.97 0.59
N TRP A 93 -2.14 10.57 1.14
CA TRP A 93 -3.07 11.49 1.79
C TRP A 93 -2.50 12.11 3.06
N HIS A 94 -1.78 11.31 3.86
CA HIS A 94 -1.08 11.84 5.03
C HIS A 94 -0.03 12.89 4.64
N GLY A 95 0.67 12.74 3.52
CA GLY A 95 1.62 13.75 3.03
C GLY A 95 0.96 15.08 2.63
N ILE A 96 -0.32 15.07 2.25
CA ILE A 96 -1.08 16.27 1.85
C ILE A 96 -1.79 16.90 3.06
N LEU A 97 -2.41 16.07 3.89
CA LEU A 97 -3.27 16.48 5.00
C LEU A 97 -2.56 16.34 6.36
N CYS A 98 -1.22 16.37 6.36
CA CYS A 98 -0.37 16.00 7.49
C CYS A 98 -0.77 16.68 8.80
N THR A 99 -1.14 15.88 9.81
CA THR A 99 -1.32 16.33 11.19
C THR A 99 -0.02 16.15 11.98
N GLY A 100 0.47 17.25 12.56
CA GLY A 100 1.68 17.22 13.39
C GLY A 100 1.39 16.66 14.79
N HIS A 101 2.18 15.68 15.24
CA HIS A 101 2.05 15.13 16.60
C HIS A 101 2.19 16.20 17.68
N ALA A 102 3.15 17.11 17.51
CA ALA A 102 3.39 18.23 18.42
C ALA A 102 2.20 19.21 18.56
N LYS A 103 1.15 19.09 17.73
CA LYS A 103 -0.04 19.94 17.79
C LYS A 103 -1.25 19.24 18.43
N CYS A 104 -1.41 17.95 18.19
CA CYS A 104 -2.53 17.19 18.75
C CYS A 104 -2.18 16.52 20.09
N GLU A 105 -0.90 16.16 20.28
CA GLU A 105 -0.36 15.41 21.44
C GLU A 105 -1.18 14.17 21.82
N TYR A 106 -1.97 13.66 20.87
CA TYR A 106 -2.88 12.56 21.10
C TYR A 106 -2.67 11.48 20.05
N PRO A 107 -1.79 10.51 20.32
CA PRO A 107 -1.37 9.53 19.33
C PRO A 107 -2.56 8.73 18.75
N ARG A 108 -3.53 8.36 19.58
CA ARG A 108 -4.73 7.62 19.12
C ARG A 108 -5.55 8.34 18.04
N GLN A 109 -5.60 9.67 18.03
CA GLN A 109 -6.31 10.43 17.00
C GLN A 109 -5.60 10.34 15.64
N GLN A 110 -4.28 10.33 15.62
CA GLN A 110 -3.48 10.18 14.40
C GLN A 110 -3.68 8.80 13.78
N LYS A 111 -3.73 7.75 14.61
CA LYS A 111 -4.07 6.41 14.14
C LYS A 111 -5.47 6.35 13.50
N LEU A 112 -6.45 7.03 14.09
CA LEU A 112 -7.80 7.12 13.52
C LEU A 112 -7.80 7.84 12.17
N GLU A 113 -7.01 8.89 12.03
CA GLU A 113 -6.83 9.60 10.77
C GLU A 113 -6.21 8.69 9.68
N LEU A 114 -5.14 7.96 10.01
CA LEU A 114 -4.55 6.98 9.09
C LEU A 114 -5.55 5.91 8.67
N ASN A 115 -6.36 5.41 9.61
CA ASN A 115 -7.43 4.45 9.31
C ASN A 115 -8.53 5.06 8.43
N MET A 116 -8.83 6.35 8.60
CA MET A 116 -9.74 7.08 7.74
C MET A 116 -9.16 7.19 6.33
N PHE A 117 -7.86 7.46 6.16
CA PHE A 117 -7.24 7.48 4.83
C PHE A 117 -7.23 6.09 4.17
N ARG A 118 -7.04 5.01 4.93
CA ARG A 118 -7.12 3.63 4.41
C ARG A 118 -8.51 3.26 3.92
N THR A 119 -9.56 3.87 4.47
CA THR A 119 -10.96 3.54 4.14
C THR A 119 -11.56 4.57 3.19
N VAL A 120 -11.76 5.80 3.66
CA VAL A 120 -12.33 6.91 2.90
C VAL A 120 -11.37 7.39 1.81
N GLY A 121 -10.10 7.59 2.15
CA GLY A 121 -9.08 8.01 1.16
C GLY A 121 -8.93 7.00 0.03
N TRP A 122 -8.98 5.70 0.35
CA TRP A 122 -9.03 4.63 -0.63
C TRP A 122 -10.28 4.69 -1.52
N ALA A 123 -11.46 4.78 -0.93
CA ALA A 123 -12.73 4.82 -1.66
C ALA A 123 -12.78 5.98 -2.66
N VAL A 124 -12.27 7.16 -2.29
CA VAL A 124 -12.20 8.32 -3.17
C VAL A 124 -11.14 8.14 -4.27
N SER A 125 -10.06 7.43 -3.99
CA SER A 125 -8.90 7.28 -4.89
C SER A 125 -9.00 6.08 -5.84
N VAL A 126 -9.90 5.12 -5.61
CA VAL A 126 -9.90 3.83 -6.33
C VAL A 126 -10.00 4.00 -7.86
N ASN A 127 -10.83 4.93 -8.34
CA ASN A 127 -10.98 5.20 -9.76
C ASN A 127 -9.74 5.86 -10.36
N PHE A 128 -9.12 6.77 -9.60
CA PHE A 128 -7.84 7.37 -9.97
C PHE A 128 -6.74 6.30 -10.07
N CYS A 129 -6.62 5.43 -9.06
CA CYS A 129 -5.68 4.31 -9.07
C CYS A 129 -5.91 3.38 -10.27
N LYS A 130 -7.16 3.00 -10.54
CA LYS A 130 -7.52 2.14 -11.67
C LYS A 130 -7.07 2.73 -13.00
N ARG A 131 -7.28 4.04 -13.21
CA ARG A 131 -6.84 4.70 -14.43
C ARG A 131 -5.32 4.82 -14.48
N PHE A 132 -4.70 5.24 -13.39
CA PHE A 132 -3.26 5.43 -13.26
C PHE A 132 -2.43 4.16 -13.50
N LEU A 133 -2.92 3.01 -13.01
CA LEU A 133 -2.25 1.72 -13.20
C LEU A 133 -2.50 1.16 -14.62
N LYS A 134 -3.62 1.52 -15.27
CA LYS A 134 -3.94 1.05 -16.64
C LYS A 134 -3.42 1.93 -17.77
N ILE A 135 -3.07 3.20 -17.53
CA ILE A 135 -2.60 4.15 -18.56
C ILE A 135 -1.42 3.63 -19.40
N ARG A 136 -0.57 2.75 -18.86
CA ARG A 136 0.60 2.25 -19.59
C ARG A 136 0.31 1.13 -20.61
N GLN A 137 -0.82 0.42 -20.54
CA GLN A 137 -1.24 -0.48 -21.63
C GLN A 137 -1.53 0.28 -22.93
N TRP A 138 -1.89 1.57 -22.82
CA TRP A 138 -2.25 2.39 -23.98
C TRP A 138 -1.03 2.82 -24.82
N SER A 139 0.17 2.92 -24.21
CA SER A 139 1.37 3.32 -24.95
C SER A 139 1.96 2.19 -25.80
N SER A 140 1.79 0.92 -25.39
CA SER A 140 2.27 -0.23 -26.17
C SER A 140 1.45 -0.48 -27.44
N THR A 141 0.15 -0.14 -27.43
CA THR A 141 -0.71 -0.22 -28.63
C THR A 141 -0.43 0.88 -29.66
N LEU A 142 0.23 1.97 -29.26
CA LEU A 142 0.57 3.08 -30.17
C LEU A 142 1.92 2.89 -30.89
N THR A 143 2.65 1.79 -30.61
CA THR A 143 3.95 1.50 -31.27
C THR A 143 3.81 0.40 -32.35
N THR A 144 2.58 0.04 -32.72
CA THR A 144 2.28 -0.99 -33.73
C THR A 144 1.26 -0.49 -34.76
N ALA A 145 1.37 0.78 -35.15
CA ALA A 145 0.65 1.40 -36.25
C ALA A 145 1.63 2.19 -37.13
#